data_AF-R7JAU6-F1
#
_entry.id   AF-R7JAU6-F1
#
_cell.length_a   1.000
_cell.length_b   1.000
_cell.length_c   1.000
_cell.angle_alpha   90.00
_cell.angle_beta   90.00
_cell.angle_gamma   90.00
#
_symmetry.space_group_name_H-M   'P 1'
#
loop_
_entity.id
_entity.type
_entity.pdbx_description
1 polymer ?
#
loop_
_entity_poly.entity_id
_entity_poly.type
_entity_poly.pdbx_seq_one_letter_code
_entity_poly.pdbx_strand_id
1 'polypeptide(L)'
;MVLAALLLFVIVLFFSFIIFLFCKRLIYKLNRRVLARNLALIKNGKYLADYENLSENDIREKLVIPFFMVLGYNTYDMREFVRTQRRASVEPDYITKKWDNSRLCKRSLYIKYENFSDNAVNLNRKVYSDNKMQGVNIDELMKPLYFKGEYYVLTNGYLYLFFSKKYITGSEKFEFCFNVKNYSKADIANLAYFTKQYMFLQISDVYRS
;
A
#
# COMPACT_ATOMS: atom_id res chain seq x y z
N MET A 1 27.82 -33.41 19.55
CA MET A 1 26.38 -33.14 19.73
C MET A 1 26.01 -31.71 19.37
N VAL A 2 26.71 -30.68 19.89
CA VAL A 2 26.44 -29.26 19.58
C VAL A 2 26.52 -28.94 18.08
N LEU A 3 27.55 -29.42 17.39
CA LEU A 3 27.71 -29.23 15.93
C LEU A 3 26.58 -29.87 15.10
N ALA A 4 26.11 -31.05 15.49
CA ALA A 4 25.00 -31.72 14.82
C ALA A 4 23.68 -30.97 15.02
N ALA A 5 23.43 -30.45 16.22
CA ALA A 5 22.27 -29.62 16.52
C ALA A 5 22.30 -28.28 15.76
N LEU A 6 23.46 -27.63 15.67
CA LEU A 6 23.65 -26.41 14.87
C LEU A 6 23.40 -26.66 13.38
N LEU A 7 23.93 -27.77 12.84
CA LEU A 7 23.71 -28.15 11.45
C LEU A 7 22.22 -28.38 11.16
N LEU A 8 21.53 -29.12 12.03
CA LEU A 8 20.10 -29.37 11.91
C LEU A 8 19.29 -28.07 11.99
N PHE A 9 19.66 -27.15 12.89
CA PHE A 9 19.04 -25.83 12.99
C PHE A 9 19.18 -25.03 11.69
N VAL A 10 20.38 -25.00 11.09
CA VAL A 10 20.62 -24.32 9.81
C VAL A 10 19.81 -24.95 8.68
N ILE A 11 19.72 -26.28 8.63
CA ILE A 11 18.91 -27.00 7.63
C ILE A 11 17.43 -26.62 7.76
N VAL A 12 16.89 -26.60 8.98
CA VAL A 12 15.50 -26.21 9.24
C VAL A 12 15.25 -24.76 8.83
N LEU A 13 16.16 -23.83 9.17
CA LEU A 13 16.05 -22.44 8.76
C LEU A 13 16.03 -22.29 7.24
N PHE A 14 16.91 -23.02 6.55
CA PHE A 14 17.01 -22.98 5.09
C PHE A 14 15.75 -23.54 4.43
N PHE A 15 15.23 -24.67 4.90
CA PHE A 15 14.02 -25.27 4.37
C PHE A 15 12.78 -24.39 4.58
N SER A 16 12.64 -23.81 5.78
CA SER A 16 11.58 -22.84 6.08
C SER A 16 11.67 -21.59 5.20
N PHE A 17 12.88 -21.11 4.90
CA PHE A 17 13.08 -20.00 3.97
C PHE A 17 12.63 -20.36 2.54
N ILE A 18 12.93 -21.58 2.07
CA ILE A 18 12.47 -22.06 0.76
C ILE A 18 10.94 -22.11 0.71
N ILE A 19 10.29 -22.68 1.72
CA ILE A 19 8.82 -22.73 1.80
C ILE A 19 8.24 -21.32 1.79
N PHE A 20 8.79 -20.41 2.59
CA PHE A 20 8.37 -19.01 2.63
C PHE A 20 8.44 -18.36 1.24
N LEU A 21 9.55 -18.52 0.52
CA LEU A 21 9.71 -17.99 -0.83
C LEU A 21 8.73 -18.64 -1.82
N PHE A 22 8.50 -19.95 -1.71
CA PHE A 22 7.50 -20.66 -2.52
C PHE A 22 6.10 -20.10 -2.31
N CYS A 23 5.68 -19.93 -1.06
CA CYS A 23 4.38 -19.35 -0.69
C CYS A 23 4.25 -17.91 -1.23
N LYS A 24 5.27 -17.07 -1.05
CA LYS A 24 5.30 -15.71 -1.62
C LYS A 24 5.11 -15.71 -3.13
N ARG A 25 5.81 -16.59 -3.83
CA ARG A 25 5.72 -16.72 -5.29
C ARG A 25 4.34 -17.20 -5.74
N LEU A 26 3.73 -18.12 -5.00
CA LEU A 26 2.40 -18.64 -5.28
C LEU A 26 1.33 -17.55 -5.08
N ILE A 27 1.36 -16.85 -3.94
CA ILE A 27 0.47 -15.72 -3.65
C ILE A 27 0.59 -14.65 -4.74
N TYR A 28 1.81 -14.29 -5.11
CA TYR A 28 2.06 -13.33 -6.19
C TYR A 28 1.38 -13.75 -7.51
N LYS A 29 1.56 -15.01 -7.93
CA LYS A 29 0.95 -15.53 -9.16
C LYS A 29 -0.58 -15.49 -9.11
N LEU A 30 -1.17 -15.86 -7.98
CA LEU A 30 -2.63 -15.82 -7.79
C LEU A 30 -3.14 -14.37 -7.83
N ASN A 31 -2.49 -13.47 -7.09
CA ASN A 31 -2.88 -12.06 -7.01
C ASN A 31 -2.80 -11.39 -8.37
N ARG A 32 -1.75 -11.63 -9.16
CA ARG A 32 -1.64 -11.09 -10.51
C ARG A 32 -2.83 -11.47 -11.40
N ARG A 33 -3.36 -12.69 -11.27
CA ARG A 33 -4.50 -13.17 -12.06
C ARG A 33 -5.82 -12.55 -11.58
N VAL A 34 -6.06 -12.57 -10.27
CA VAL A 34 -7.32 -12.08 -9.68
C VAL A 34 -7.44 -10.57 -9.79
N LEU A 35 -6.34 -9.83 -9.55
CA LEU A 35 -6.31 -8.36 -9.62
C LEU A 35 -6.74 -7.85 -10.99
N ALA A 36 -6.26 -8.46 -12.08
CA ALA A 36 -6.60 -8.00 -13.43
C ALA A 36 -8.12 -7.99 -13.66
N ARG A 37 -8.82 -9.04 -13.22
CA ARG A 37 -10.27 -9.14 -13.33
C ARG A 37 -10.99 -8.12 -12.45
N ASN A 38 -10.57 -8.00 -11.19
CA ASN A 38 -11.25 -7.14 -10.22
C ASN A 38 -11.02 -5.65 -10.52
N LEU A 39 -9.83 -5.27 -10.98
CA LEU A 39 -9.53 -3.90 -11.40
C LEU A 39 -10.26 -3.50 -12.67
N ALA A 40 -10.58 -4.46 -13.56
CA ALA A 40 -11.41 -4.19 -14.73
C ALA A 40 -12.83 -3.75 -14.35
N LEU A 41 -13.37 -4.24 -13.24
CA LEU A 41 -14.68 -3.81 -12.73
C LEU A 41 -14.68 -2.36 -12.27
N ILE A 42 -13.60 -1.92 -11.60
CA ILE A 42 -13.45 -0.52 -11.19
C ILE A 42 -13.20 0.36 -12.42
N LYS A 43 -12.30 -0.07 -13.31
CA LYS A 43 -11.94 0.65 -14.54
C LYS A 43 -13.15 0.92 -15.43
N ASN A 44 -14.02 -0.07 -15.60
CA ASN A 44 -15.20 0.04 -16.46
C ASN A 44 -16.47 0.41 -15.66
N GLY A 45 -16.32 0.76 -14.39
CA GLY A 45 -17.44 1.11 -13.51
C GLY A 45 -17.95 2.53 -13.76
N LYS A 46 -19.26 2.74 -13.55
CA LYS A 46 -19.92 4.04 -13.75
C LYS A 46 -19.23 5.21 -13.02
N TYR A 47 -18.76 4.96 -11.79
CA TYR A 47 -18.14 6.00 -10.96
C TYR A 47 -16.82 6.50 -11.54
N LEU A 48 -16.03 5.63 -12.19
CA LEU A 48 -14.79 6.09 -12.81
C LEU A 48 -15.07 6.84 -14.13
N ALA A 49 -16.12 6.43 -14.86
CA ALA A 49 -16.56 7.13 -16.06
C ALA A 49 -17.06 8.56 -15.73
N ASP A 50 -17.81 8.70 -14.64
CA ASP A 50 -18.39 9.97 -14.18
C ASP A 50 -17.46 10.75 -13.23
N TYR A 51 -16.16 10.42 -13.17
CA TYR A 51 -15.23 10.91 -12.15
C TYR A 51 -15.25 12.43 -11.97
N GLU A 52 -15.29 13.21 -13.06
CA GLU A 52 -15.26 14.68 -13.03
C GLU A 52 -16.50 15.30 -12.35
N ASN A 53 -17.60 14.54 -12.24
CA ASN A 53 -18.85 14.99 -11.62
C ASN A 53 -19.04 14.47 -10.19
N LEU A 54 -18.11 13.66 -9.67
CA LEU A 54 -18.23 13.09 -8.34
C LEU A 54 -17.83 14.07 -7.25
N SER A 55 -18.52 14.02 -6.12
CA SER A 55 -18.07 14.68 -4.91
C SER A 55 -16.83 13.99 -4.33
N GLU A 56 -16.03 14.70 -3.52
CA GLU A 56 -14.86 14.08 -2.87
C GLU A 56 -15.24 12.86 -2.01
N ASN A 57 -16.41 12.91 -1.36
CA ASN A 57 -16.92 11.80 -0.56
C ASN A 57 -17.25 10.59 -1.46
N ASP A 58 -17.87 10.83 -2.62
CA ASP A 58 -18.14 9.76 -3.58
C ASP A 58 -16.85 9.15 -4.14
N ILE A 59 -15.84 9.96 -4.42
CA ILE A 59 -14.53 9.46 -4.87
C ILE A 59 -13.91 8.55 -3.81
N ARG A 60 -13.92 8.99 -2.54
CA ARG A 60 -13.41 8.20 -1.42
C ARG A 60 -14.17 6.88 -1.26
N GLU A 61 -15.50 6.92 -1.22
CA GLU A 61 -16.33 5.74 -0.95
C GLU A 61 -16.47 4.78 -2.13
N LYS A 62 -16.54 5.31 -3.35
CA LYS A 62 -16.88 4.53 -4.55
C LYS A 62 -15.68 4.19 -5.43
N LEU A 63 -14.54 4.86 -5.25
CA LEU A 63 -13.31 4.57 -6.00
C LEU A 63 -12.16 4.15 -5.10
N VAL A 64 -11.78 4.98 -4.12
CA VAL A 64 -10.61 4.73 -3.26
C VAL A 64 -10.79 3.46 -2.43
N ILE A 65 -11.88 3.37 -1.66
CA ILE A 65 -12.13 2.21 -0.80
C ILE A 65 -12.26 0.91 -1.62
N PRO A 66 -13.05 0.85 -2.71
CA PRO A 66 -13.13 -0.34 -3.56
C PRO A 66 -11.79 -0.77 -4.15
N PHE A 67 -10.92 0.16 -4.54
CA PHE A 67 -9.57 -0.18 -5.01
C PHE A 67 -8.77 -0.93 -3.94
N PHE A 68 -8.77 -0.45 -2.70
CA PHE A 68 -8.06 -1.13 -1.61
C PHE A 68 -8.73 -2.45 -1.18
N MET A 69 -10.06 -2.57 -1.31
CA MET A 69 -10.75 -3.85 -1.14
C MET A 69 -10.30 -4.88 -2.19
N VAL A 70 -10.10 -4.46 -3.45
CA VAL A 70 -9.55 -5.32 -4.51
C VAL A 70 -8.13 -5.79 -4.17
N LEU A 71 -7.34 -4.96 -3.48
CA LEU A 71 -6.02 -5.34 -2.94
C LEU A 71 -6.11 -6.25 -1.68
N GLY A 72 -7.32 -6.53 -1.21
CA GLY A 72 -7.62 -7.39 -0.06
C GLY A 72 -7.66 -6.67 1.29
N TYR A 73 -7.59 -5.34 1.31
CA TYR A 73 -7.69 -4.55 2.53
C TYR A 73 -9.17 -4.31 2.88
N ASN A 74 -9.68 -5.05 3.87
CA ASN A 74 -11.10 -5.04 4.24
C ASN A 74 -11.36 -4.41 5.64
N THR A 75 -10.30 -4.07 6.36
CA THR A 75 -10.37 -3.49 7.70
C THR A 75 -9.79 -2.09 7.66
N TYR A 76 -10.67 -1.09 7.62
CA TYR A 76 -10.34 0.31 7.75
C TYR A 76 -10.74 0.75 9.15
N ASP A 77 -9.76 1.16 9.95
CA ASP A 77 -10.02 1.65 11.30
C ASP A 77 -9.73 3.15 11.34
N MET A 78 -10.80 3.94 11.17
CA MET A 78 -10.77 5.39 11.30
C MET A 78 -10.58 5.86 12.76
N ARG A 79 -10.80 4.99 13.77
CA ARG A 79 -10.91 5.40 15.18
C ARG A 79 -9.58 5.44 15.92
N GLU A 80 -8.56 4.69 15.49
CA GLU A 80 -7.28 4.65 16.20
C GLU A 80 -6.39 5.90 15.95
N PHE A 81 -6.70 6.71 14.93
CA PHE A 81 -6.00 7.98 14.69
C PHE A 81 -6.13 8.98 15.84
N VAL A 82 -7.32 9.01 16.46
CA VAL A 82 -7.67 9.92 17.55
C VAL A 82 -6.76 9.74 18.79
N ARG A 83 -6.03 8.62 18.91
CA ARG A 83 -5.17 8.34 20.09
C ARG A 83 -3.71 8.75 19.96
N THR A 84 -3.21 9.10 18.76
CA THR A 84 -1.80 9.50 18.56
C THR A 84 -1.56 11.02 18.66
N GLN A 85 -2.57 11.76 19.14
CA GLN A 85 -2.71 13.21 19.03
C GLN A 85 -1.63 14.05 19.75
N ARG A 86 -1.03 14.97 18.98
CA ARG A 86 -1.05 16.45 19.20
C ARG A 86 -0.05 17.24 18.32
N ARG A 87 0.78 16.60 17.48
CA ARG A 87 1.92 17.27 16.81
C ARG A 87 2.01 17.15 15.28
N ALA A 88 1.15 16.40 14.60
CA ALA A 88 1.18 16.31 13.14
C ALA A 88 0.22 17.33 12.52
N SER A 89 0.64 18.01 11.46
CA SER A 89 -0.14 19.00 10.71
C SER A 89 -1.16 18.35 9.75
N VAL A 90 -0.87 17.15 9.23
CA VAL A 90 -1.78 16.39 8.35
C VAL A 90 -1.81 14.91 8.72
N GLU A 91 -3.01 14.33 8.67
CA GLU A 91 -3.28 12.92 8.92
C GLU A 91 -3.61 12.17 7.62
N PRO A 92 -3.15 10.90 7.47
CA PRO A 92 -3.65 10.00 6.43
C PRO A 92 -5.13 9.72 6.65
N ASP A 93 -5.89 9.57 5.56
CA ASP A 93 -7.31 9.25 5.64
C ASP A 93 -7.55 7.78 6.02
N TYR A 94 -6.64 6.88 5.64
CA TYR A 94 -6.75 5.45 5.96
C TYR A 94 -5.41 4.83 6.34
N ILE A 95 -5.42 3.84 7.25
CA ILE A 95 -4.28 2.96 7.51
C ILE A 95 -4.73 1.51 7.40
N THR A 96 -3.97 0.74 6.64
CA THR A 96 -4.15 -0.71 6.55
C THR A 96 -3.40 -1.40 7.68
N LYS A 97 -4.09 -2.31 8.40
CA LYS A 97 -3.58 -2.95 9.61
C LYS A 97 -3.60 -4.47 9.51
N LYS A 98 -2.57 -5.13 10.05
CA LYS A 98 -2.57 -6.57 10.37
C LYS A 98 -2.85 -6.73 11.86
N TRP A 99 -3.96 -7.39 12.17
CA TRP A 99 -4.24 -7.88 13.52
C TRP A 99 -3.50 -9.18 13.72
N ASP A 100 -2.85 -9.31 14.87
CA ASP A 100 -2.19 -10.53 15.31
C ASP A 100 -2.43 -10.71 16.80
N ASN A 101 -3.04 -11.83 17.20
CA ASN A 101 -3.38 -12.13 18.60
C ASN A 101 -3.98 -10.93 19.36
N SER A 102 -4.98 -10.27 18.74
CA SER A 102 -5.68 -9.10 19.31
C SER A 102 -4.80 -7.85 19.52
N ARG A 103 -3.57 -7.81 18.98
CA ARG A 103 -2.66 -6.66 18.98
C ARG A 103 -2.41 -6.15 17.57
N LEU A 104 -2.24 -4.84 17.45
CA LEU A 104 -1.90 -4.20 16.18
C LEU A 104 -0.41 -4.42 15.87
N CYS A 105 -0.10 -5.27 14.90
CA CYS A 105 1.28 -5.72 14.70
C CYS A 105 1.95 -5.09 13.48
N LYS A 106 1.20 -4.77 12.40
CA LYS A 106 1.77 -4.19 11.18
C LYS A 106 0.87 -3.15 10.54
N ARG A 107 1.46 -2.03 10.13
CA ARG A 107 0.83 -1.03 9.27
C ARG A 107 1.49 -1.15 7.89
N SER A 108 0.78 -1.65 6.87
CA SER A 108 1.39 -1.80 5.54
C SER A 108 1.40 -0.51 4.76
N LEU A 109 0.20 0.07 4.62
CA LEU A 109 -0.09 1.22 3.77
C LEU A 109 -0.75 2.29 4.63
N TYR A 110 -0.20 3.50 4.58
CA TYR A 110 -0.87 4.73 4.98
C TYR A 110 -1.40 5.37 3.72
N ILE A 111 -2.66 5.81 3.71
CA ILE A 111 -3.33 6.25 2.47
C ILE A 111 -3.88 7.64 2.71
N LYS A 112 -3.62 8.54 1.75
CA LYS A 112 -4.16 9.90 1.72
C LYS A 112 -4.82 10.15 0.39
N TYR A 113 -6.06 10.62 0.45
CA TYR A 113 -6.76 11.23 -0.66
C TYR A 113 -6.44 12.72 -0.71
N GLU A 114 -6.02 13.20 -1.87
CA GLU A 114 -5.84 14.61 -2.19
C GLU A 114 -6.27 14.84 -3.63
N ASN A 115 -7.03 15.91 -3.89
CA ASN A 115 -7.53 16.24 -5.22
C ASN A 115 -6.47 16.97 -6.06
N PHE A 116 -5.33 16.29 -6.30
CA PHE A 116 -4.26 16.83 -7.14
C PHE A 116 -4.50 16.53 -8.63
N SER A 117 -4.02 17.43 -9.48
CA SER A 117 -4.10 17.27 -10.94
C SER A 117 -3.04 16.30 -11.47
N ASP A 118 -3.31 15.65 -12.61
CA ASP A 118 -2.34 14.77 -13.26
C ASP A 118 -1.01 15.47 -13.60
N ASN A 119 -1.04 16.79 -13.84
CA ASN A 119 0.15 17.59 -14.12
C ASN A 119 1.11 17.69 -12.91
N ALA A 120 0.64 17.43 -11.70
CA ALA A 120 1.49 17.35 -10.51
C ALA A 120 2.37 16.08 -10.52
N VAL A 121 2.10 15.12 -11.40
CA VAL A 121 2.79 13.83 -11.43
C VAL A 121 3.66 13.72 -12.68
N ASN A 122 4.98 13.73 -12.47
CA ASN A 122 5.93 13.42 -13.53
C ASN A 122 6.26 11.92 -13.52
N LEU A 123 5.57 11.13 -14.35
CA LEU A 123 5.79 9.67 -14.44
C LEU A 123 7.22 9.30 -14.89
N ASN A 124 7.83 10.09 -15.77
CA ASN A 124 9.17 9.82 -16.30
C ASN A 124 10.24 9.96 -15.22
N ARG A 125 10.13 11.00 -14.38
CA ARG A 125 11.06 11.26 -13.27
C ARG A 125 10.64 10.57 -11.97
N LYS A 126 9.44 10.01 -11.94
CA LYS A 126 8.75 9.48 -10.77
C LYS A 126 8.62 10.49 -9.63
N VAL A 127 8.28 11.73 -9.96
CA VAL A 127 8.21 12.84 -9.02
C VAL A 127 6.77 13.31 -8.85
N TYR A 128 6.38 13.58 -7.62
CA TYR A 128 5.14 14.28 -7.28
C TYR A 128 5.47 15.71 -6.83
N SER A 129 5.13 16.68 -7.67
CA SER A 129 5.36 18.09 -7.42
C SER A 129 4.02 18.80 -7.35
N ASP A 130 3.42 18.79 -6.16
CA ASP A 130 2.27 19.65 -5.87
C ASP A 130 2.53 20.47 -4.60
N ASN A 131 2.21 21.75 -4.68
CA ASN A 131 2.30 22.68 -3.56
C ASN A 131 0.94 22.81 -2.83
N LYS A 132 -0.11 22.10 -3.28
CA LYS A 132 -1.50 22.30 -2.86
C LYS A 132 -2.05 21.31 -1.83
N MET A 133 -1.20 20.52 -1.18
CA MET A 133 -1.61 19.62 -0.08
C MET A 133 -1.92 20.39 1.22
N GLN A 134 -2.94 21.25 1.25
CA GLN A 134 -3.40 21.97 2.45
C GLN A 134 -2.27 22.57 3.34
N GLY A 135 -1.16 23.04 2.72
CA GLY A 135 0.00 23.60 3.43
C GLY A 135 1.06 22.60 3.93
N VAL A 136 0.98 21.34 3.53
CA VAL A 136 1.89 20.24 3.92
C VAL A 136 2.50 19.59 2.69
N ASN A 137 3.73 19.07 2.80
CA ASN A 137 4.38 18.36 1.70
C ASN A 137 4.49 16.85 1.99
N ILE A 138 4.84 16.08 0.97
CA ILE A 138 5.04 14.64 1.12
C ILE A 138 6.09 14.29 2.18
N ASP A 139 7.12 15.13 2.38
CA ASP A 139 8.15 14.91 3.40
C ASP A 139 7.57 14.83 4.81
N GLU A 140 6.62 15.70 5.13
CA GLU A 140 5.95 15.71 6.42
C GLU A 140 5.12 14.44 6.65
N LEU A 141 4.43 13.97 5.61
CA LEU A 141 3.68 12.71 5.65
C LEU A 141 4.61 11.50 5.83
N MET A 142 5.85 11.60 5.33
CA MET A 142 6.87 10.56 5.41
C MET A 142 7.76 10.65 6.66
N LYS A 143 7.54 11.62 7.55
CA LYS A 143 8.32 11.75 8.81
C LYS A 143 8.24 10.46 9.64
N PRO A 144 9.38 9.84 10.02
CA PRO A 144 9.40 8.59 10.79
C PRO A 144 8.70 8.66 12.15
N LEU A 145 8.53 9.87 12.69
CA LEU A 145 7.81 10.10 13.94
C LEU A 145 6.33 9.68 13.85
N TYR A 146 5.70 9.87 12.67
CA TYR A 146 4.27 9.64 12.45
C TYR A 146 4.03 8.46 11.49
N PHE A 147 4.89 8.30 10.50
CA PHE A 147 4.82 7.22 9.52
C PHE A 147 5.62 6.00 9.99
N LYS A 148 4.89 4.93 10.31
CA LYS A 148 5.44 3.61 10.70
C LYS A 148 5.05 2.51 9.70
N GLY A 149 4.61 2.92 8.51
CA GLY A 149 4.17 2.01 7.46
C GLY A 149 5.34 1.44 6.64
N GLU A 150 5.02 0.51 5.74
CA GLU A 150 5.96 0.11 4.68
C GLU A 150 5.90 1.06 3.49
N TYR A 151 4.68 1.50 3.15
CA TYR A 151 4.43 2.47 2.09
C TYR A 151 3.40 3.52 2.50
N TYR A 152 3.57 4.72 1.96
CA TYR A 152 2.56 5.76 1.94
C TYR A 152 1.96 5.82 0.54
N VAL A 153 0.64 5.88 0.44
CA VAL A 153 -0.10 5.88 -0.81
C VAL A 153 -0.86 7.18 -0.92
N LEU A 154 -0.42 8.05 -1.82
CA LEU A 154 -1.13 9.26 -2.16
C LEU A 154 -2.02 8.99 -3.38
N THR A 155 -3.28 9.40 -3.32
CA THR A 155 -4.22 9.18 -4.43
C THR A 155 -5.18 10.33 -4.64
N ASN A 156 -5.54 10.57 -5.91
CA ASN A 156 -6.67 11.43 -6.26
C ASN A 156 -7.94 10.62 -6.57
N GLY A 157 -7.96 9.31 -6.31
CA GLY A 157 -9.11 8.44 -6.57
C GLY A 157 -8.88 7.42 -7.69
N TYR A 158 -8.16 7.81 -8.75
CA TYR A 158 -7.81 6.90 -9.85
C TYR A 158 -6.32 6.76 -10.10
N LEU A 159 -5.51 7.72 -9.66
CA LEU A 159 -4.06 7.65 -9.68
C LEU A 159 -3.53 7.37 -8.28
N TYR A 160 -2.64 6.40 -8.14
CA TYR A 160 -2.12 5.93 -6.84
C TYR A 160 -0.59 5.96 -6.86
N LEU A 161 0.00 6.82 -6.04
CA LEU A 161 1.44 7.01 -5.92
C LEU A 161 1.94 6.35 -4.63
N PHE A 162 2.84 5.38 -4.76
CA PHE A 162 3.39 4.60 -3.66
C PHE A 162 4.78 5.13 -3.29
N PHE A 163 4.90 5.72 -2.12
CA PHE A 163 6.14 6.19 -1.53
C PHE A 163 6.67 5.15 -0.54
N SER A 164 7.95 4.79 -0.69
CA SER A 164 8.62 3.80 0.14
C SER A 164 8.92 4.35 1.53
N LYS A 165 8.93 3.52 2.58
CA LYS A 165 9.51 3.93 3.88
C LYS A 165 10.98 4.35 3.81
N LYS A 166 11.67 3.98 2.73
CA LYS A 166 13.05 4.39 2.43
C LYS A 166 13.12 5.73 1.67
N TYR A 167 12.02 6.47 1.64
CA TYR A 167 11.94 7.78 1.01
C TYR A 167 13.00 8.73 1.55
N ILE A 168 13.59 9.51 0.64
CA ILE A 168 14.61 10.52 0.95
C ILE A 168 13.90 11.87 1.01
N THR A 169 13.98 12.55 2.15
CA THR A 169 13.41 13.89 2.36
C THR A 169 13.85 14.85 1.26
N GLY A 170 12.90 15.61 0.71
CA GLY A 170 13.11 16.56 -0.38
C GLY A 170 13.24 15.92 -1.77
N SER A 171 13.16 14.59 -1.89
CA SER A 171 13.27 13.94 -3.20
C SER A 171 11.98 13.98 -4.02
N GLU A 172 10.82 14.05 -3.35
CA GLU A 172 9.49 13.98 -3.96
C GLU A 172 9.24 12.71 -4.80
N LYS A 173 10.14 11.71 -4.69
CA LYS A 173 10.12 10.53 -5.53
C LYS A 173 9.23 9.43 -4.99
N PHE A 174 8.28 8.99 -5.80
CA PHE A 174 7.53 7.77 -5.56
C PHE A 174 8.24 6.55 -6.18
N GLU A 175 8.04 5.38 -5.58
CA GLU A 175 8.62 4.12 -6.06
C GLU A 175 7.82 3.59 -7.26
N PHE A 176 6.50 3.69 -7.17
CA PHE A 176 5.54 3.15 -8.12
C PHE A 176 4.30 4.04 -8.26
N CYS A 177 3.76 4.13 -9.47
CA CYS A 177 2.50 4.80 -9.77
C CYS A 177 1.57 3.80 -10.46
N PHE A 178 0.32 3.74 -10.03
CA PHE A 178 -0.72 2.95 -10.65
C PHE A 178 -1.88 3.84 -11.09
N ASN A 179 -2.22 3.78 -12.38
CA ASN A 179 -3.36 4.50 -12.94
C ASN A 179 -4.48 3.52 -13.30
N VAL A 180 -5.62 3.64 -12.62
CA VAL A 180 -6.79 2.77 -12.85
C VAL A 180 -7.37 2.96 -14.26
N LYS A 181 -7.28 4.17 -14.83
CA LYS A 181 -7.82 4.47 -16.16
C LYS A 181 -7.06 3.72 -17.27
N ASN A 182 -5.73 3.57 -17.16
CA ASN A 182 -4.89 3.09 -18.26
C ASN A 182 -3.72 2.16 -17.84
N TYR A 183 -3.94 1.25 -16.87
CA TYR A 183 -2.91 0.28 -16.47
C TYR A 183 -2.59 -0.76 -17.56
N SER A 184 -1.32 -1.16 -17.58
CA SER A 184 -0.80 -2.28 -18.38
C SER A 184 -0.76 -3.59 -17.58
N LYS A 185 -0.42 -4.70 -18.26
CA LYS A 185 -0.14 -5.98 -17.59
C LYS A 185 1.06 -5.89 -16.63
N ALA A 186 2.04 -5.05 -16.94
CA ALA A 186 3.22 -4.84 -16.09
C ALA A 186 2.83 -4.10 -14.80
N ASP A 187 1.92 -3.12 -14.90
CA ASP A 187 1.44 -2.38 -13.73
C ASP A 187 0.67 -3.28 -12.76
N ILE A 188 -0.17 -4.19 -13.27
CA ILE A 188 -0.84 -5.21 -12.44
C ILE A 188 0.20 -6.12 -11.77
N ALA A 189 1.24 -6.51 -12.50
CA ALA A 189 2.32 -7.34 -11.99
C ALA A 189 3.06 -6.65 -10.84
N ASN A 190 3.30 -5.35 -10.93
CA ASN A 190 3.90 -4.57 -9.85
C ASN A 190 2.93 -4.37 -8.68
N LEU A 191 1.67 -4.05 -8.96
CA LEU A 191 0.64 -3.85 -7.95
C LEU A 191 0.37 -5.12 -7.11
N ALA A 192 0.58 -6.32 -7.68
CA ALA A 192 0.42 -7.57 -6.95
C ALA A 192 1.31 -7.68 -5.69
N TYR A 193 2.47 -7.00 -5.68
CA TYR A 193 3.34 -6.92 -4.50
C TYR A 193 2.74 -6.11 -3.35
N PHE A 194 1.78 -5.22 -3.63
CA PHE A 194 1.15 -4.34 -2.66
C PHE A 194 -0.17 -4.89 -2.11
N THR A 195 -0.54 -6.12 -2.48
CA THR A 195 -1.73 -6.78 -1.93
C THR A 195 -1.56 -7.15 -0.46
N LYS A 196 -2.67 -7.15 0.31
CA LYS A 196 -2.66 -7.52 1.74
C LYS A 196 -1.95 -8.84 1.99
N GLN A 197 -2.31 -9.87 1.23
CA GLN A 197 -1.77 -11.23 1.39
C GLN A 197 -0.26 -11.26 1.17
N TYR A 198 0.23 -10.56 0.14
CA TYR A 198 1.67 -10.49 -0.11
C TYR A 198 2.37 -9.65 0.96
N MET A 199 1.87 -8.47 1.27
CA MET A 199 2.50 -7.54 2.23
C MET A 199 2.54 -8.08 3.66
N PHE A 200 1.57 -8.89 4.06
CA PHE A 200 1.46 -9.40 5.42
C PHE A 200 2.13 -10.73 5.68
N LEU A 201 2.42 -11.53 4.65
CA LEU A 201 3.20 -12.74 4.82
C LEU A 201 4.65 -12.37 5.16
N GLN A 202 5.11 -12.76 6.34
CA GLN A 202 6.49 -12.58 6.81
C GLN A 202 7.09 -13.93 7.15
N ILE A 203 8.43 -13.99 7.13
CA ILE A 203 9.12 -15.21 7.50
C ILE A 203 8.85 -15.60 8.95
N SER A 204 8.67 -14.62 9.84
CA SER A 204 8.24 -14.83 11.22
C SER A 204 6.89 -15.52 11.34
N ASP A 205 6.00 -15.38 10.35
CA ASP A 205 4.70 -16.07 10.36
C ASP A 205 4.85 -17.58 10.13
N VAL A 206 5.98 -18.05 9.56
CA VAL A 206 6.29 -19.48 9.42
C VAL A 206 6.81 -20.07 10.73
N TYR A 207 7.42 -19.23 11.57
CA TYR A 207 8.02 -19.64 12.85
C TYR A 207 7.14 -19.34 14.07
N ARG A 208 6.05 -18.60 13.91
CA ARG A 208 5.06 -18.39 14.96
C ARG A 208 4.15 -19.62 15.02
N SER A 209 4.45 -20.50 15.98
CA SER A 209 3.55 -21.54 16.47
C SER A 209 2.33 -20.94 17.16
#